data_AF-A0A7Y4XB28-F1
#
_entry.id   AF-A0A7Y4XB28-F1
#
_cell.length_a   1.000
_cell.length_b   1.000
_cell.length_c   1.000
_cell.angle_alpha   90.00
_cell.angle_beta   90.00
_cell.angle_gamma   90.00
#
_symmetry.space_group_name_H-M   'P 1'
#
loop_
_entity.id
_entity.type
_entity.pdbx_description
1 polymer ?
#
loop_
_entity_poly.entity_id
_entity_poly.type
_entity_poly.pdbx_seq_one_letter_code
_entity_poly.pdbx_strand_id
1 'polypeptide(L)'
;GASPRAAIALAESARAFALLAGRPTVGFEDVQAVAVPALNHRLILNYKARFDGVTTTQLIERLMKQLDPTGLALPKEIEVVA
;
A
#
# COMPACT_ATOMS: atom_id res chain seq x y z
N GLY A 1 -13.82 5.99 -1.88
CA GLY A 1 -12.71 5.18 -1.35
C GLY A 1 -12.46 3.99 -2.26
N ALA A 2 -11.47 3.14 -1.96
CA ALA A 2 -10.95 2.16 -2.92
C ALA A 2 -11.86 0.94 -3.20
N SER A 3 -12.93 0.73 -2.39
CA SER A 3 -13.88 -0.40 -2.42
C SER A 3 -13.29 -1.76 -1.96
N PRO A 4 -14.13 -2.76 -1.62
CA PRO A 4 -13.65 -4.13 -1.31
C PRO A 4 -12.80 -4.75 -2.42
N ARG A 5 -13.02 -4.37 -3.69
CA ARG A 5 -12.23 -4.84 -4.83
C ARG A 5 -10.76 -4.40 -4.75
N ALA A 6 -10.44 -3.34 -4.02
CA ALA A 6 -9.05 -2.90 -3.87
C ALA A 6 -8.27 -3.82 -2.93
N ALA A 7 -8.90 -4.26 -1.83
CA ALA A 7 -8.29 -5.22 -0.93
C ALA A 7 -8.00 -6.55 -1.64
N ILE A 8 -8.93 -7.04 -2.46
CA ILE A 8 -8.73 -8.25 -3.28
C ILE A 8 -7.56 -8.05 -4.24
N ALA A 9 -7.55 -6.96 -5.01
CA ALA A 9 -6.49 -6.66 -5.98
C ALA A 9 -5.11 -6.53 -5.33
N LEU A 10 -5.01 -5.89 -4.16
CA LEU A 10 -3.77 -5.82 -3.38
C LEU A 10 -3.28 -7.20 -2.96
N ALA A 11 -4.16 -8.02 -2.38
CA ALA A 11 -3.80 -9.34 -1.88
C ALA A 11 -3.38 -10.29 -3.01
N GLU A 12 -4.07 -10.27 -4.13
CA GLU A 12 -3.71 -11.08 -5.32
C GLU A 12 -2.41 -10.62 -5.95
N SER A 13 -2.23 -9.30 -6.12
CA SER A 13 -1.01 -8.75 -6.71
C SER A 13 0.20 -8.99 -5.84
N ALA A 14 0.08 -8.87 -4.51
CA ALA A 14 1.18 -9.13 -3.59
C ALA A 14 1.60 -10.61 -3.60
N ARG A 15 0.64 -11.55 -3.65
CA ARG A 15 0.94 -12.98 -3.83
C ARG A 15 1.63 -13.27 -5.16
N ALA A 16 1.15 -12.66 -6.25
CA ALA A 16 1.77 -12.82 -7.55
C ALA A 16 3.20 -12.25 -7.55
N PHE A 17 3.42 -11.09 -6.94
CA PHE A 17 4.73 -10.45 -6.84
C PHE A 17 5.72 -11.31 -6.05
N ALA A 18 5.32 -11.82 -4.88
CA ALA A 18 6.12 -12.73 -4.06
C ALA A 18 6.49 -14.02 -4.84
N LEU A 19 5.50 -14.60 -5.53
CA LEU A 19 5.68 -15.82 -6.33
C LEU A 19 6.65 -15.60 -7.50
N LEU A 20 6.55 -14.47 -8.20
CA LEU A 20 7.48 -14.08 -9.26
C LEU A 20 8.90 -13.85 -8.73
N ALA A 21 9.04 -13.43 -7.47
CA ALA A 21 10.32 -13.33 -6.77
C ALA A 21 10.83 -14.68 -6.21
N GLY A 22 10.15 -15.80 -6.49
CA GLY A 22 10.54 -17.14 -6.02
C GLY A 22 10.26 -17.38 -4.53
N ARG A 23 9.53 -16.48 -3.87
CA ARG A 23 9.16 -16.63 -2.45
C ARG A 23 7.80 -17.32 -2.32
N PRO A 24 7.64 -18.27 -1.38
CA PRO A 24 6.38 -18.97 -1.17
C PRO A 24 5.37 -18.16 -0.33
N THR A 25 5.81 -17.09 0.32
CA THR A 25 5.02 -16.27 1.26
C THR A 25 5.15 -14.80 0.93
N VAL A 26 4.08 -14.05 1.19
CA VAL A 26 4.01 -12.60 1.00
C VAL A 26 4.62 -11.89 2.22
N GLY A 27 5.51 -10.93 1.96
CA GLY A 27 6.03 -9.98 2.93
C GLY A 27 5.35 -8.61 2.85
N PHE A 28 5.72 -7.70 3.76
CA PHE A 28 5.20 -6.33 3.76
C PHE A 28 5.66 -5.53 2.54
N GLU A 29 6.89 -5.77 2.10
CA GLU A 29 7.50 -5.17 0.92
C GLU A 29 6.73 -5.50 -0.37
N ASP A 30 6.14 -6.70 -0.46
CA ASP A 30 5.33 -7.11 -1.61
C ASP A 30 4.04 -6.29 -1.68
N VAL A 31 3.40 -6.06 -0.53
CA VAL A 31 2.20 -5.22 -0.43
C VAL A 31 2.53 -3.77 -0.78
N GLN A 32 3.66 -3.25 -0.29
CA GLN A 32 4.12 -1.91 -0.63
C GLN A 32 4.42 -1.75 -2.13
N ALA A 33 5.06 -2.75 -2.74
CA ALA A 33 5.41 -2.73 -4.16
C ALA A 33 4.18 -2.63 -5.08
N VAL A 34 3.08 -3.28 -4.70
CA VAL A 34 1.85 -3.31 -5.52
C VAL A 34 0.81 -2.24 -5.12
N ALA A 35 1.06 -1.46 -4.05
CA ALA A 35 0.09 -0.52 -3.51
C ALA A 35 -0.33 0.57 -4.49
N VAL A 36 0.64 1.25 -5.11
CA VAL A 36 0.38 2.31 -6.09
C VAL A 36 -0.37 1.78 -7.31
N PRO A 37 0.10 0.75 -8.05
CA PRO A 37 -0.60 0.27 -9.24
C PRO A 37 -2.00 -0.30 -8.93
N ALA A 38 -2.21 -0.91 -7.75
CA ALA A 38 -3.52 -1.41 -7.36
C ALA A 38 -4.54 -0.30 -7.03
N LEU A 39 -4.07 0.85 -6.52
CA LEU A 39 -4.93 1.89 -5.95
C LEU A 39 -5.05 3.18 -6.80
N ASN A 40 -4.08 3.52 -7.65
CA ASN A 40 -3.99 4.88 -8.24
C ASN A 40 -5.24 5.33 -9.03
N HIS A 41 -5.94 4.38 -9.66
CA HIS A 41 -7.09 4.58 -10.54
C HIS A 41 -8.42 4.42 -9.79
N ARG A 42 -8.35 4.17 -8.48
CA ARG A 42 -9.51 3.90 -7.61
C ARG A 42 -9.78 5.03 -6.64
N LEU A 43 -8.96 6.07 -6.66
CA LEU A 43 -9.05 7.23 -5.77
C LEU A 43 -9.57 8.43 -6.56
N ILE A 44 -10.60 9.06 -6.01
CA ILE A 44 -11.13 10.32 -6.51
C ILE A 44 -10.69 11.41 -5.54
N LEU A 45 -9.78 12.29 -5.98
CA LEU A 45 -9.36 13.43 -5.21
C LEU A 45 -10.43 14.52 -5.22
N ASN A 46 -10.57 15.22 -4.09
CA ASN A 46 -11.43 16.40 -3.97
C ASN A 46 -10.83 17.60 -4.74
N TYR A 47 -11.62 18.66 -4.90
CA TYR A 47 -11.22 19.83 -5.69
C TYR A 47 -9.97 20.52 -5.13
N LYS A 48 -9.91 20.74 -3.81
CA LYS A 48 -8.78 21.36 -3.12
C LYS A 48 -7.47 20.61 -3.42
N ALA A 49 -7.46 19.29 -3.28
CA ALA A 49 -6.28 18.46 -3.53
C ALA A 49 -5.82 18.53 -4.98
N ARG A 50 -6.76 18.55 -5.94
CA ARG A 50 -6.42 18.74 -7.37
C ARG A 50 -5.84 20.13 -7.64
N PHE A 51 -6.41 21.17 -7.03
CA PHE A 51 -5.91 22.54 -7.14
C PHE A 51 -4.50 22.69 -6.56
N ASP A 52 -4.23 22.02 -5.43
CA ASP A 52 -2.92 21.98 -4.78
C ASP A 52 -1.91 21.07 -5.51
N GLY A 53 -2.27 20.49 -6.67
CA GLY A 53 -1.38 19.65 -7.48
C GLY A 53 -1.10 18.26 -6.88
N VAL A 54 -1.89 17.81 -5.91
CA VAL A 54 -1.73 16.49 -5.27
C VAL A 54 -2.11 15.39 -6.26
N THR A 55 -1.26 14.37 -6.38
CA THR A 55 -1.55 13.17 -7.17
C THR A 55 -2.02 12.01 -6.31
N THR A 56 -2.75 11.07 -6.90
CA THR A 56 -3.18 9.84 -6.19
C THR A 56 -1.97 9.01 -5.77
N THR A 57 -0.92 8.96 -6.60
CA THR A 57 0.36 8.32 -6.28
C THR A 57 0.98 8.89 -5.00
N GLN A 58 1.14 10.21 -4.92
CA GLN A 58 1.70 10.89 -3.74
C GLN A 58 0.87 10.59 -2.49
N LEU A 59 -0.45 10.58 -2.62
CA LEU A 59 -1.36 10.27 -1.51
C LEU A 59 -1.16 8.82 -1.04
N ILE A 60 -1.09 7.85 -1.94
CA ILE A 60 -0.88 6.44 -1.62
C ILE A 60 0.46 6.24 -0.93
N GLU A 61 1.55 6.76 -1.50
CA GLU A 61 2.89 6.65 -0.92
C GLU A 61 2.96 7.27 0.48
N ARG A 62 2.31 8.42 0.68
CA ARG A 62 2.22 9.06 2.00
C ARG A 62 1.47 8.19 3.01
N LEU A 63 0.34 7.60 2.60
CA LEU A 63 -0.43 6.71 3.47
C LEU A 63 0.36 5.46 3.83
N MET A 64 1.06 4.84 2.87
CA MET A 64 1.90 3.67 3.13
C MET A 64 3.01 3.97 4.14
N LYS A 65 3.63 5.15 4.08
CA LYS A 65 4.65 5.58 5.05
C LYS A 65 4.10 5.83 6.46
N GLN A 66 2.79 6.09 6.59
CA GLN A 66 2.15 6.34 7.88
C GLN A 66 1.58 5.08 8.53
N LEU A 67 1.47 3.98 7.78
CA LEU A 67 0.98 2.72 8.30
C LEU A 67 2.13 1.95 8.96
N ASP A 68 1.90 1.52 10.20
CA ASP A 68 2.72 0.48 10.81
C ASP A 68 2.44 -0.86 10.10
N PRO A 69 3.46 -1.52 9.52
CA PRO A 69 3.29 -2.80 8.84
C PRO A 69 2.67 -3.87 9.73
N THR A 70 2.98 -3.86 11.03
CA THR A 70 2.53 -4.91 11.94
C THR A 70 1.11 -4.71 12.45
N GLY A 71 0.60 -3.47 12.38
CA GLY A 71 -0.68 -3.09 13.00
C GLY A 71 -0.70 -3.31 14.51
N LEU A 72 0.48 -3.46 15.12
CA LEU A 72 0.68 -3.72 16.53
C LEU A 72 1.27 -2.44 17.12
N ALA A 73 0.73 -1.97 18.24
CA ALA A 73 1.35 -0.87 18.99
C ALA A 73 2.66 -1.36 19.64
N LEU A 74 3.67 -1.63 18.81
CA LEU A 74 4.94 -2.14 19.24
C LEU A 74 5.61 -1.12 20.17
N PRO A 75 6.20 -1.58 21.27
CA PRO A 75 7.07 -0.75 22.08
C PRO A 75 8.15 -0.10 21.19
N LYS A 76 8.51 1.15 21.48
CA LYS A 76 9.44 1.93 20.64
C LYS A 76 10.84 1.32 20.56
N GLU A 77 11.13 0.34 21.40
CA GLU A 77 12.39 -0.38 21.46
C GLU A 77 12.48 -1.52 20.42
N ILE A 78 11.37 -1.87 19.75
CA ILE A 78 11.32 -2.96 18.77
C ILE A 78 11.28 -2.38 17.35
N GLU A 79 12.33 -2.66 16.58
CA GLU A 79 12.41 -2.30 15.17
C GLU A 79 12.03 -3.49 14.30
N VAL A 80 11.03 -3.31 13.43
CA VAL A 80 10.60 -4.33 12.49
C VAL A 80 11.51 -4.26 11.28
N VAL A 81 12.39 -5.25 11.13
CA VAL A 81 13.21 -5.40 9.94
C VAL A 81 12.38 -6.14 8.90
N ALA A 82 11.98 -5.42 7.84
CA ALA A 82 11.36 -5.98 6.64
C ALA A 82 12.44 -6.44 5.65
#